data_AF-A0A6M4HCK6-F1
#
_entry.id   AF-A0A6M4HCK6-F1
#
_cell.length_a   1.000
_cell.length_b   1.000
_cell.length_c   1.000
_cell.angle_alpha   90.00
_cell.angle_beta   90.00
_cell.angle_gamma   90.00
#
_symmetry.space_group_name_H-M   'P 1'
#
loop_
_entity.id
_entity.type
_entity.pdbx_description
1 polymer ?
#
loop_
_entity_poly.entity_id
_entity_poly.type
_entity_poly.pdbx_seq_one_letter_code
_entity_poly.pdbx_strand_id
1 'polypeptide(L)'
;MKRNIRVATIAAVMLASTLPAYPQEASQQVQQACRRVATYYAQAIMQAKRANQDPASAVTKVAESWAESVLNHMLFAASKSDSMTEAELGSLGYSYCVARRPMG
;
A
#
# COMPACT_ATOMS: atom_id res chain seq x y z
N MET A 1 -51.57 16.01 -39.53
CA MET A 1 -51.08 15.07 -40.58
C MET A 1 -49.98 15.75 -41.40
N LYS A 2 -48.72 15.31 -41.23
CA LYS A 2 -47.65 15.14 -42.24
C LYS A 2 -46.30 15.12 -41.53
N ARG A 3 -45.75 13.92 -41.42
CA ARG A 3 -44.43 13.59 -40.87
C ARG A 3 -43.36 14.00 -41.89
N ASN A 4 -42.37 14.78 -41.48
CA ASN A 4 -41.12 14.94 -42.23
C ASN A 4 -40.00 14.29 -41.42
N ILE A 5 -39.78 13.02 -41.73
CA ILE A 5 -38.69 12.19 -41.20
C ILE A 5 -37.42 12.65 -41.89
N ARG A 6 -36.53 13.34 -41.17
CA ARG A 6 -35.14 13.51 -41.57
C ARG A 6 -34.33 12.42 -40.89
N VAL A 7 -34.01 11.38 -41.67
CA VAL A 7 -33.00 10.39 -41.33
C VAL A 7 -31.66 11.12 -41.27
N ALA A 8 -31.15 11.35 -40.06
CA ALA A 8 -29.78 11.79 -39.85
C ALA A 8 -28.99 10.60 -39.30
N THR A 9 -28.43 9.82 -40.21
CA THR A 9 -27.35 8.89 -39.93
C THR A 9 -26.15 9.74 -39.47
N ILE A 10 -25.87 9.78 -38.18
CA ILE A 10 -24.62 10.36 -37.67
C ILE A 10 -23.82 9.23 -37.05
N ALA A 11 -22.65 9.06 -37.65
CA ALA A 11 -21.64 8.08 -37.39
C ALA A 11 -21.38 7.84 -35.90
N ALA A 12 -21.25 6.56 -35.57
CA ALA A 12 -20.53 6.11 -34.39
C ALA A 12 -19.11 6.71 -34.44
N VAL A 13 -18.84 7.66 -33.56
CA VAL A 13 -17.48 7.97 -33.15
C VAL A 13 -17.32 7.30 -31.80
N MET A 14 -16.80 6.07 -31.83
CA MET A 14 -16.13 5.50 -30.68
C MET A 14 -14.92 6.39 -30.35
N LEU A 15 -15.15 7.43 -29.56
CA LEU A 15 -14.09 8.04 -28.78
C LEU A 15 -13.81 7.08 -27.62
N ALA A 16 -13.10 5.99 -27.94
CA ALA A 16 -12.24 5.33 -26.98
C ALA A 16 -11.20 6.38 -26.58
N SER A 17 -11.57 7.21 -25.60
CA SER A 17 -10.64 8.06 -24.90
C SER A 17 -9.61 7.12 -24.27
N THR A 18 -8.45 7.04 -24.91
CA THR A 18 -7.24 6.49 -24.34
C THR A 18 -6.89 7.33 -23.12
N LEU A 19 -7.52 7.01 -21.99
CA LEU A 19 -7.09 7.49 -20.69
C LEU A 19 -5.65 6.97 -20.51
N PRO A 20 -4.68 7.81 -20.11
CA PRO A 20 -3.38 7.30 -19.74
C PRO A 20 -3.58 6.32 -18.59
N ALA A 21 -3.30 5.03 -18.82
CA ALA A 21 -3.46 3.92 -17.88
C ALA A 21 -2.45 3.97 -16.70
N TYR A 22 -1.92 5.15 -16.36
CA TYR A 22 -0.71 5.28 -15.54
C TYR A 22 -0.87 5.59 -14.03
N PRO A 23 -2.08 5.82 -13.44
CA PRO A 23 -2.19 5.91 -11.97
C PRO A 23 -2.54 4.59 -11.25
N GLN A 24 -3.32 3.70 -11.88
CA GLN A 24 -3.90 2.56 -11.15
C GLN A 24 -2.93 1.37 -10.99
N GLU A 25 -2.14 1.03 -12.02
CA GLU A 25 -1.15 -0.05 -11.92
C GLU A 25 -0.02 0.28 -10.93
N ALA A 26 0.48 1.53 -10.97
CA ALA A 26 1.45 2.01 -9.99
C ALA A 26 0.88 1.95 -8.56
N SER A 27 -0.39 2.31 -8.38
CA SER A 27 -1.06 2.21 -7.07
C SER A 27 -1.16 0.76 -6.56
N GLN A 28 -1.50 -0.19 -7.43
CA GLN A 28 -1.58 -1.61 -7.05
C GLN A 28 -0.23 -2.20 -6.69
N GLN A 29 0.81 -1.90 -7.47
CA GLN A 29 2.18 -2.35 -7.17
C GLN A 29 2.66 -1.80 -5.82
N VAL A 30 2.38 -0.53 -5.53
CA VAL A 30 2.69 0.11 -4.24
C VAL A 30 1.94 -0.55 -3.09
N GLN A 31 0.64 -0.82 -3.26
CA GLN A 31 -0.15 -1.50 -2.22
C GLN A 31 0.38 -2.91 -1.95
N GLN A 32 0.76 -3.66 -2.99
CA GLN A 32 1.36 -4.98 -2.82
C GLN A 32 2.74 -4.90 -2.14
N ALA A 33 3.56 -3.91 -2.50
CA ALA A 33 4.83 -3.67 -1.83
C ALA A 33 4.63 -3.35 -0.34
N CYS A 34 3.68 -2.46 -0.01
CA CYS A 34 3.32 -2.17 1.38
C CYS A 34 2.86 -3.39 2.15
N ARG A 35 2.03 -4.26 1.54
CA ARG A 35 1.60 -5.51 2.19
C ARG A 35 2.81 -6.38 2.51
N ARG A 36 3.70 -6.61 1.53
CA ARG A 36 4.89 -7.44 1.73
C ARG A 36 5.80 -6.89 2.83
N VAL A 37 6.10 -5.60 2.79
CA VAL A 37 6.97 -4.93 3.76
C VAL A 37 6.36 -4.98 5.17
N ALA A 38 5.09 -4.60 5.31
CA ALA A 38 4.42 -4.58 6.60
C ALA A 38 4.27 -6.00 7.19
N THR A 39 3.93 -7.00 6.37
CA THR A 39 3.85 -8.39 6.82
C THR A 39 5.22 -8.91 7.26
N TYR A 40 6.27 -8.67 6.46
CA TYR A 40 7.63 -9.10 6.79
C TYR A 40 8.10 -8.52 8.13
N TYR A 41 7.96 -7.21 8.33
CA TYR A 41 8.38 -6.58 9.59
C TYR A 41 7.51 -7.01 10.77
N ALA A 42 6.20 -7.18 10.59
CA ALA A 42 5.34 -7.64 11.67
C ALA A 42 5.75 -9.04 12.15
N GLN A 43 6.02 -9.96 11.22
CA GLN A 43 6.50 -11.30 11.52
C GLN A 43 7.83 -11.26 12.27
N ALA A 44 8.83 -10.53 11.76
CA ALA A 44 10.14 -10.43 12.38
C ALA A 44 10.08 -9.83 13.80
N ILE A 45 9.35 -8.72 13.97
CA ILE A 45 9.18 -8.05 15.26
C ILE A 45 8.48 -8.98 16.25
N MET A 46 7.38 -9.62 15.86
CA MET A 46 6.63 -10.49 16.77
C MET A 46 7.35 -11.80 17.07
N GLN A 47 8.15 -12.32 16.14
CA GLN A 47 9.02 -13.46 16.41
C GLN A 47 10.09 -13.11 17.45
N ALA A 48 10.73 -11.95 17.32
CA ALA A 48 11.70 -11.46 18.29
C ALA A 48 11.08 -11.25 19.68
N LYS A 49 9.90 -10.61 19.76
CA LYS A 49 9.17 -10.46 21.02
C LYS A 49 8.87 -11.81 21.68
N ARG A 50 8.40 -12.79 20.91
CA ARG A 50 8.13 -14.16 21.41
C ARG A 50 9.40 -14.87 21.89
N ALA A 51 10.54 -14.58 21.26
CA ALA A 51 11.84 -15.10 21.66
C ALA A 51 12.50 -14.32 22.81
N ASN A 52 11.85 -13.28 23.36
CA ASN A 52 12.44 -12.34 24.33
C ASN A 52 13.74 -11.69 23.83
N GLN A 53 13.80 -11.37 22.53
CA GLN A 53 14.91 -10.68 21.88
C GLN A 53 14.51 -9.26 21.52
N ASP A 54 15.51 -8.38 21.34
CA ASP A 54 15.28 -7.01 20.86
C ASP A 54 14.70 -7.05 19.43
N PRO A 55 13.47 -6.54 19.21
CA PRO A 55 12.87 -6.53 17.88
C PRO A 55 13.68 -5.76 16.83
N ALA A 56 14.44 -4.74 17.24
CA ALA A 56 15.29 -3.98 16.31
C ALA A 56 16.46 -4.81 15.77
N SER A 57 16.85 -5.89 16.46
CA SER A 57 17.91 -6.80 16.02
C SER A 57 17.44 -7.85 15.00
N ALA A 58 16.13 -8.11 14.94
CA ALA A 58 15.53 -9.13 14.07
C ALA A 58 15.17 -8.64 12.66
N VAL A 59 15.37 -7.35 12.38
CA VAL A 59 14.98 -6.69 11.15
C VAL A 59 16.20 -6.12 10.44
N THR A 60 16.32 -6.38 9.14
CA THR A 60 17.37 -5.77 8.33
C THR A 60 17.03 -4.31 8.09
N LYS A 61 17.90 -3.40 8.55
CA LYS A 61 17.78 -1.97 8.24
C LYS A 61 18.00 -1.76 6.75
N VAL A 62 17.06 -1.08 6.11
CA VAL A 62 17.16 -0.67 4.72
C VAL A 62 17.50 0.82 4.73
N ALA A 63 18.73 1.18 4.40
CA ALA A 63 19.20 2.56 4.51
C ALA A 63 18.37 3.52 3.64
N GLU A 64 17.96 4.64 4.25
CA GLU A 64 17.39 5.84 3.62
C GLU A 64 16.22 5.55 2.68
N SER A 65 15.33 4.67 3.13
CA SER A 65 14.17 4.26 2.34
C SER A 65 12.85 4.51 3.06
N TRP A 66 11.78 4.60 2.29
CA TRP A 66 10.43 4.61 2.84
C TRP A 66 10.13 3.37 3.69
N ALA A 67 10.70 2.21 3.35
CA ALA A 67 10.60 0.99 4.15
C ALA A 67 11.23 1.15 5.54
N GLU A 68 12.31 1.94 5.67
CA GLU A 68 12.92 2.29 6.96
C GLU A 68 11.95 3.07 7.85
N SER A 69 11.25 4.05 7.28
CA SER A 69 10.25 4.82 8.01
C SER A 69 9.08 3.95 8.48
N VAL A 70 8.66 2.98 7.67
CA VAL A 70 7.63 1.99 8.04
C VAL A 70 8.14 1.12 9.20
N LEU A 71 9.38 0.63 9.10
CA LEU A 71 9.98 -0.20 10.14
C LEU A 71 10.08 0.54 11.48
N ASN A 72 10.61 1.76 11.47
CA ASN A 72 10.76 2.58 12.67
C ASN A 72 9.40 2.87 13.32
N HIS A 73 8.37 3.12 12.51
CA HIS A 73 7.00 3.31 13.01
C HIS A 73 6.45 2.06 13.69
N MET A 74 6.66 0.89 13.07
CA MET A 74 6.22 -0.40 13.63
C MET A 74 6.99 -0.78 14.90
N LEU A 75 8.30 -0.58 14.95
CA LEU A 75 9.11 -0.81 16.15
C LEU A 75 8.64 0.08 17.31
N PHE A 76 8.40 1.36 17.03
CA PHE A 76 7.85 2.28 18.03
C PHE A 76 6.49 1.79 18.54
N ALA A 77 5.55 1.45 17.65
CA ALA A 77 4.24 0.94 18.04
C ALA A 77 4.34 -0.34 18.89
N ALA A 78 5.18 -1.30 18.48
CA ALA A 78 5.40 -2.55 19.20
C ALA A 78 6.05 -2.36 20.58
N SER A 79 6.85 -1.30 20.76
CA SER A 79 7.42 -0.91 22.06
C SER A 79 6.42 -0.26 23.02
N LYS A 80 5.30 0.24 22.50
CA LYS A 80 4.24 0.91 23.29
C LYS A 80 3.12 -0.04 23.72
N SER A 81 3.09 -1.26 23.18
CA SER A 81 2.04 -2.23 23.47
C SER A 81 2.59 -3.64 23.53
N ASP A 82 2.49 -4.24 24.71
CA ASP A 82 2.84 -5.64 24.93
C ASP A 82 1.79 -6.61 24.38
N SER A 83 0.54 -6.15 24.25
CA SER A 83 -0.59 -6.97 23.77
C SER A 83 -0.82 -6.86 22.26
N MET A 84 -0.06 -6.04 21.53
CA MET A 84 -0.25 -5.87 20.08
C MET A 84 0.01 -7.18 19.35
N THR A 85 -0.95 -7.60 18.54
CA THR A 85 -0.84 -8.80 17.71
C THR A 85 -0.05 -8.53 16.43
N GLU A 86 0.44 -9.60 15.79
CA GLU A 86 1.10 -9.52 14.48
C GLU A 86 0.20 -8.91 13.41
N ALA A 87 -1.09 -9.26 13.40
CA ALA A 87 -2.06 -8.76 12.44
C ALA A 87 -2.32 -7.26 12.61
N GLU A 88 -2.46 -6.78 13.85
CA GLU A 88 -2.62 -5.36 14.15
C GLU A 88 -1.38 -4.56 13.76
N LEU A 89 -0.20 -5.08 14.11
CA LEU A 89 1.07 -4.45 13.77
C LEU A 89 1.27 -4.37 12.24
N GLY A 90 0.95 -5.45 11.52
CA GLY A 90 0.98 -5.49 10.06
C GLY A 90 -0.03 -4.52 9.42
N SER A 91 -1.24 -4.42 9.96
CA SER A 91 -2.25 -3.46 9.50
C SER A 91 -1.81 -2.01 9.70
N LEU A 92 -1.20 -1.70 10.84
CA LEU A 92 -0.63 -0.39 11.16
C LEU A 92 0.51 -0.05 10.21
N GLY A 93 1.45 -0.99 10.00
CA GLY A 93 2.55 -0.82 9.06
C GLY A 93 2.07 -0.59 7.63
N TYR A 94 1.09 -1.36 7.16
CA TYR A 94 0.49 -1.20 5.84
C TYR A 94 -0.16 0.18 5.67
N SER A 95 -0.96 0.60 6.65
CA SER A 95 -1.66 1.88 6.61
C SER A 95 -0.69 3.05 6.58
N TYR A 96 0.34 3.01 7.43
CA TYR A 96 1.40 4.03 7.46
C TYR A 96 2.19 4.07 6.16
N CYS A 97 2.56 2.89 5.63
CA CYS A 97 3.21 2.73 4.35
C CYS A 97 2.41 3.46 3.26
N VAL A 98 1.17 3.04 3.00
CA VAL A 98 0.33 3.59 1.94
C VAL A 98 0.13 5.11 2.07
N ALA A 99 0.01 5.64 3.30
CA ALA A 99 -0.18 7.05 3.56
C ALA A 99 1.08 7.92 3.32
N ARG A 100 2.27 7.35 3.54
CA ARG A 100 3.56 8.06 3.48
C ARG A 100 4.37 7.73 2.22
N ARG A 101 3.75 7.05 1.24
CA ARG A 101 4.41 6.72 -0.03
C ARG A 101 4.91 8.00 -0.73
N PRO A 102 6.06 7.96 -1.41
CA PRO A 102 6.46 9.05 -2.29
C PRO A 102 5.36 9.28 -3.33
N MET A 103 4.78 10.49 -3.34
CA MET A 103 4.04 10.99 -4.49
C MET A 103 5.13 11.52 -5.41
N GLY A 104 5.48 10.76 -6.46
CA GLY A 104 6.56 11.11 -7.39
C GLY A 104 6.44 12.52 -7.95
#